data_AF-A0A972T3V9-F1
#
_entry.id   AF-A0A972T3V9-F1
#
_cell.length_a   1.000
_cell.length_b   1.000
_cell.length_c   1.000
_cell.angle_alpha   90.00
_cell.angle_beta   90.00
_cell.angle_gamma   90.00
#
_symmetry.space_group_name_H-M   'P 1'
#
loop_
_entity.id
_entity.type
_entity.pdbx_description
1 polymer ?
#
loop_
_entity_poly.entity_id
_entity_poly.type
_entity_poly.pdbx_seq_one_letter_code
_entity_poly.pdbx_strand_id
1 'polypeptide(L)'
;MNLLALLKYQARRYLLRKRWLLAIPLGLLTGYWASFIIIKSPFAGASNALEAYIWAFGKPEIVYFLFSLLWIYLVSDVSLGDSYDSFVLLRMGSRSDWWLGKVLFILEASLAYILLICASFALPLLGKYPFSNQWSAAALADFGISLGYSINNGTPLEACLHTLLLLLTGWFAIGLGILVIELLSHRNWPGFLVGVVLIVCSKLGSVSGGPIGGSGIESFFLMQNHLEFTPLWAPMRVIPESYSWLFWFIWIAICLAVSRVINNRRNFYTVHHNEE
;
A
#
# COMPACT_ATOMS: atom_id res chain seq x y z
N MET A 1 -2.68 -25.64 -17.18
CA MET A 1 -3.62 -24.67 -16.56
C MET A 1 -3.21 -23.29 -17.05
N ASN A 2 -4.14 -22.44 -17.48
CA ASN A 2 -3.78 -21.13 -18.05
C ASN A 2 -3.64 -20.05 -16.97
N LEU A 3 -2.94 -18.94 -17.26
CA LEU A 3 -2.69 -17.83 -16.33
C LEU A 3 -3.97 -17.29 -15.68
N LEU A 4 -5.05 -17.11 -16.46
CA LEU A 4 -6.32 -16.61 -15.93
C LEU A 4 -6.97 -17.60 -14.94
N ALA A 5 -6.82 -18.91 -15.17
CA ALA A 5 -7.30 -19.93 -14.25
C ALA A 5 -6.47 -19.93 -12.95
N LEU A 6 -5.17 -19.66 -13.03
CA LEU A 6 -4.31 -19.47 -11.86
C LEU A 6 -4.76 -18.27 -11.03
N LEU A 7 -4.98 -17.12 -11.67
CA LEU A 7 -5.43 -15.90 -10.97
C LEU A 7 -6.78 -16.12 -10.29
N LYS A 8 -7.76 -16.68 -11.01
CA LYS A 8 -9.07 -17.01 -10.43
C LYS A 8 -8.96 -17.97 -9.24
N TYR A 9 -8.04 -18.93 -9.32
CA TYR A 9 -7.76 -19.84 -8.24
C TYR A 9 -7.15 -19.12 -7.02
N GLN A 10 -6.13 -18.29 -7.24
CA GLN A 10 -5.47 -17.52 -6.18
C GLN A 10 -6.43 -16.51 -5.54
N ALA A 11 -7.24 -15.79 -6.32
CA ALA A 11 -8.29 -14.91 -5.83
C ALA A 11 -9.26 -15.63 -4.90
N ARG A 12 -9.77 -16.80 -5.30
CA ARG A 12 -10.66 -17.60 -4.45
C ARG A 12 -9.98 -18.10 -3.18
N ARG A 13 -8.72 -18.52 -3.28
CA ARG A 13 -8.00 -19.10 -2.14
C ARG A 13 -7.53 -18.05 -1.15
N TYR A 14 -7.12 -16.87 -1.62
CA TYR A 14 -6.43 -15.87 -0.80
C TYR A 14 -7.25 -14.60 -0.57
N LEU A 15 -7.90 -14.02 -1.60
CA LEU A 15 -8.69 -12.78 -1.46
C LEU A 15 -10.02 -13.01 -0.75
N LEU A 16 -10.67 -14.17 -0.96
CA LEU A 16 -11.95 -14.48 -0.31
C LEU A 16 -11.80 -14.99 1.14
N ARG A 17 -10.59 -15.00 1.70
CA ARG A 17 -10.39 -15.36 3.11
C ARG A 17 -10.98 -14.29 4.01
N LYS A 18 -11.60 -14.72 5.11
CA LYS A 18 -12.22 -13.83 6.11
C LYS A 18 -11.28 -12.75 6.65
N ARG A 19 -9.96 -12.97 6.64
CA ARG A 19 -8.96 -11.97 7.08
C ARG A 19 -9.04 -10.66 6.29
N TRP A 20 -9.43 -10.68 5.01
CA TRP A 20 -9.59 -9.47 4.22
C TRP A 20 -10.70 -8.55 4.73
N LEU A 21 -11.68 -9.13 5.45
CA LEU A 21 -12.71 -8.34 6.12
C LEU A 21 -12.14 -7.41 7.19
N LEU A 22 -10.91 -7.61 7.69
CA LEU A 22 -10.24 -6.70 8.63
C LEU A 22 -10.02 -5.29 8.04
N ALA A 23 -9.97 -5.16 6.71
CA ALA A 23 -9.89 -3.86 6.05
C ALA A 23 -11.18 -3.03 6.23
N ILE A 24 -12.33 -3.69 6.44
CA ILE A 24 -13.62 -3.04 6.62
C ILE A 24 -13.70 -2.27 7.96
N PRO A 25 -13.51 -2.89 9.14
CA PRO A 25 -13.54 -2.16 10.40
C PRO A 25 -12.42 -1.12 10.46
N LEU A 26 -11.26 -1.38 9.85
CA LEU A 26 -10.18 -0.40 9.78
C LEU A 26 -10.59 0.86 9.01
N GLY A 27 -11.18 0.72 7.82
CA GLY A 27 -11.68 1.85 7.05
C GLY A 27 -12.86 2.56 7.73
N LEU A 28 -13.78 1.81 8.35
CA LEU A 28 -14.89 2.40 9.11
C LEU A 28 -14.39 3.24 10.30
N LEU A 29 -13.44 2.72 11.09
CA LEU A 29 -12.90 3.43 12.25
C LEU A 29 -12.11 4.68 11.84
N THR A 30 -11.29 4.57 10.79
CA THR A 30 -10.52 5.71 10.26
C THR A 30 -11.42 6.76 9.63
N GLY A 31 -12.46 6.36 8.89
CA GLY A 31 -13.47 7.28 8.33
C GLY A 31 -14.28 7.98 9.41
N TYR A 32 -14.68 7.24 10.45
CA TYR A 32 -15.35 7.82 11.63
C TYR A 32 -14.43 8.82 12.35
N TRP A 33 -13.16 8.50 12.53
CA TRP A 33 -12.19 9.39 13.18
C TRP A 33 -11.91 10.65 12.34
N ALA A 34 -11.74 10.50 11.02
CA ALA A 34 -11.59 11.61 10.09
C ALA A 34 -12.81 12.54 10.14
N SER A 35 -14.01 11.97 10.23
CA SER A 35 -15.25 12.75 10.35
C SER A 35 -15.26 13.66 11.58
N PHE A 36 -14.69 13.24 12.71
CA PHE A 36 -14.60 14.05 13.93
C PHE A 36 -13.55 15.16 13.87
N ILE A 37 -12.43 14.88 13.22
CA ILE A 37 -11.33 15.86 13.12
C ILE A 37 -11.75 17.03 12.24
N ILE A 38 -12.51 16.75 11.18
CA ILE A 38 -13.11 17.77 10.33
C ILE A 38 -14.18 18.62 11.06
N ILE A 39 -14.89 18.04 12.04
CA ILE A 39 -15.90 18.75 12.86
C ILE A 39 -15.28 19.75 13.84
N LYS A 40 -14.02 19.57 14.23
CA LYS A 40 -13.35 20.52 15.16
C LYS A 40 -13.02 21.87 14.51
N SER A 41 -13.22 22.01 13.19
CA SER A 41 -13.17 23.31 12.53
C SER A 41 -14.42 24.12 12.87
N PRO A 42 -14.31 25.44 13.16
CA PRO A 42 -15.46 26.33 13.33
C PRO A 42 -16.38 26.41 12.09
N PHE A 43 -15.99 25.78 10.97
CA PHE A 43 -16.73 25.67 9.71
C PHE A 43 -17.32 24.26 9.46
N ALA A 44 -17.62 23.49 10.50
CA ALA A 44 -18.07 22.09 10.44
C ALA A 44 -19.21 21.77 9.43
N GLY A 45 -19.99 22.77 8.99
CA GLY A 45 -21.04 22.64 7.97
C GLY A 45 -20.59 22.83 6.51
N ALA A 46 -19.34 23.17 6.25
CA ALA A 46 -18.83 23.52 4.91
C ALA A 46 -17.73 22.57 4.38
N SER A 47 -17.36 21.52 5.13
CA SER A 47 -16.25 20.63 4.79
C SER A 47 -16.61 19.59 3.73
N ASN A 48 -15.59 19.10 3.01
CA ASN A 48 -15.77 18.15 1.90
C ASN A 48 -15.37 16.72 2.30
N ALA A 49 -16.11 15.72 1.82
CA ALA A 49 -15.77 14.31 2.05
C ALA A 49 -14.38 13.94 1.49
N LEU A 50 -13.99 14.53 0.35
CA LEU A 50 -12.68 14.27 -0.28
C LEU A 50 -11.51 14.79 0.57
N GLU A 51 -11.71 15.87 1.34
CA GLU A 51 -10.69 16.38 2.26
C GLU A 51 -10.42 15.38 3.39
N ALA A 52 -11.45 14.67 3.85
CA ALA A 52 -11.31 13.59 4.83
C ALA A 52 -10.46 12.44 4.29
N TYR A 53 -10.66 12.09 3.01
CA TYR A 53 -9.84 11.09 2.33
C TYR A 53 -8.39 11.53 2.28
N ILE A 54 -8.11 12.72 1.75
CA ILE A 54 -6.74 13.20 1.59
C ILE A 54 -6.05 13.31 2.93
N TRP A 55 -6.76 13.74 3.97
CA TRP A 55 -6.23 13.75 5.33
C TRP A 55 -5.92 12.33 5.84
N ALA A 56 -6.87 11.39 5.79
CA ALA A 56 -6.67 10.07 6.37
C ALA A 56 -5.59 9.25 5.62
N PHE A 57 -5.60 9.32 4.29
CA PHE A 57 -4.67 8.60 3.41
C PHE A 57 -3.37 9.38 3.13
N GLY A 58 -3.29 10.65 3.52
CA GLY A 58 -2.07 11.44 3.53
C GLY A 58 -1.33 11.41 4.87
N LYS A 59 -2.00 10.99 5.96
CA LYS A 59 -1.41 10.96 7.29
C LYS A 59 -0.40 9.82 7.44
N PRO A 60 0.90 10.10 7.69
CA PRO A 60 1.92 9.08 7.84
C PRO A 60 1.54 7.98 8.84
N GLU A 61 1.07 8.37 10.02
CA GLU A 61 0.84 7.40 11.10
C GLU A 61 -0.26 6.40 10.72
N ILE A 62 -1.26 6.85 9.96
CA ILE A 62 -2.34 6.00 9.48
C ILE A 62 -1.84 5.13 8.32
N VAL A 63 -1.17 5.74 7.35
CA VAL A 63 -0.69 5.03 6.16
C VAL A 63 0.31 3.95 6.51
N TYR A 64 1.34 4.26 7.30
CA TYR A 64 2.39 3.31 7.65
C TYR A 64 1.93 2.29 8.69
N PHE A 65 1.40 2.72 9.84
CA PHE A 65 1.14 1.80 10.95
C PHE A 65 -0.23 1.13 10.92
N LEU A 66 -1.22 1.68 10.22
CA LEU A 66 -2.55 1.09 10.14
C LEU A 66 -2.75 0.37 8.80
N PHE A 67 -2.71 1.10 7.68
CA PHE A 67 -2.99 0.52 6.38
C PHE A 67 -1.87 -0.39 5.89
N SER A 68 -0.61 0.07 5.90
CA SER A 68 0.48 -0.72 5.33
C SER A 68 0.79 -1.98 6.16
N LEU A 69 0.68 -1.94 7.50
CA LEU A 69 0.83 -3.14 8.33
C LEU A 69 -0.26 -4.18 8.06
N LEU A 70 -1.52 -3.75 7.93
CA LEU A 70 -2.60 -4.67 7.58
C LEU A 70 -2.40 -5.24 6.17
N TRP A 71 -2.00 -4.40 5.20
CA TRP A 71 -1.66 -4.85 3.84
C TRP A 71 -0.59 -5.95 3.85
N ILE A 72 0.52 -5.72 4.57
CA ILE A 72 1.62 -6.69 4.70
C ILE A 72 1.12 -8.01 5.29
N TYR A 73 0.33 -7.94 6.36
CA TYR A 73 -0.28 -9.12 6.98
C TYR A 73 -1.19 -9.90 6.01
N LEU A 74 -1.93 -9.20 5.13
CA LEU A 74 -2.84 -9.84 4.19
C LEU A 74 -2.09 -10.53 3.02
N VAL A 75 -0.97 -9.96 2.59
CA VAL A 75 -0.20 -10.41 1.41
C VAL A 75 0.91 -11.41 1.74
N SER A 76 1.42 -11.46 2.97
CA SER A 76 2.59 -12.29 3.36
C SER A 76 2.37 -13.81 3.40
N ASP A 77 1.22 -14.30 2.93
CA ASP A 77 0.96 -15.75 2.80
C ASP A 77 0.78 -16.17 1.34
N VAL A 78 0.96 -15.23 0.41
CA VAL A 78 0.55 -15.38 -0.98
C VAL A 78 1.60 -16.12 -1.79
N SER A 79 2.89 -15.96 -1.51
CA SER A 79 3.87 -16.46 -2.47
C SER A 79 4.17 -17.94 -2.33
N LEU A 80 4.49 -18.49 -1.15
CA LEU A 80 5.19 -19.78 -1.09
C LEU A 80 5.12 -20.48 0.27
N GLY A 81 4.27 -21.49 0.43
CA GLY A 81 4.31 -22.27 1.68
C GLY A 81 3.71 -23.67 1.64
N ASP A 82 2.88 -24.00 0.66
CA ASP A 82 2.16 -25.27 0.67
C ASP A 82 2.62 -26.22 -0.43
N SER A 83 2.62 -27.52 -0.15
CA SER A 83 2.75 -28.62 -1.11
C SER A 83 1.83 -28.45 -2.34
N TYR A 84 0.74 -27.69 -2.15
CA TYR A 84 -0.21 -27.28 -3.17
C TYR A 84 0.37 -26.34 -4.24
N ASP A 85 1.26 -25.40 -3.88
CA ASP A 85 1.83 -24.47 -4.87
C ASP A 85 2.80 -25.20 -5.81
N SER A 86 3.52 -26.21 -5.31
CA SER A 86 4.32 -27.12 -6.12
C SER A 86 3.44 -27.94 -7.08
N PHE A 87 2.27 -28.40 -6.63
CA PHE A 87 1.30 -29.09 -7.49
C PHE A 87 0.70 -28.16 -8.57
N VAL A 88 0.40 -26.92 -8.21
CA VAL A 88 -0.11 -25.91 -9.14
C VAL A 88 0.93 -25.57 -10.21
N LEU A 89 2.20 -25.43 -9.82
CA LEU A 89 3.30 -25.23 -10.76
C LEU A 89 3.45 -26.42 -11.72
N LEU A 90 3.37 -27.65 -11.21
CA LEU A 90 3.36 -28.88 -12.01
C LEU A 90 2.25 -28.89 -13.06
N ARG A 91 1.03 -28.48 -12.66
CA ARG A 91 -0.15 -28.44 -13.55
C ARG A 91 -0.11 -27.29 -14.56
N MET A 92 0.62 -26.22 -14.28
CA MET A 92 0.88 -25.12 -15.21
C MET A 92 1.90 -25.52 -16.26
N GLY A 93 2.95 -26.25 -15.88
CA GLY A 93 4.04 -26.65 -16.78
C GLY A 93 5.00 -25.52 -17.15
N SER A 94 4.77 -24.29 -16.67
CA SER A 94 5.57 -23.10 -16.98
C SER A 94 5.90 -22.32 -15.70
N ARG A 95 7.20 -22.20 -15.42
CA ARG A 95 7.72 -21.37 -14.32
C ARG A 95 7.52 -19.87 -14.56
N SER A 96 7.50 -19.47 -15.83
CA SER A 96 7.30 -18.07 -16.22
C SER A 96 5.89 -17.60 -15.92
N ASP A 97 4.91 -18.41 -16.30
CA ASP A 97 3.50 -18.08 -16.09
C ASP A 97 3.12 -18.15 -14.62
N TRP A 98 3.75 -19.05 -13.85
CA TRP A 98 3.55 -19.11 -12.40
C TRP A 98 4.05 -17.84 -11.70
N TRP A 99 5.27 -17.40 -12.04
CA TRP A 99 5.83 -16.16 -11.51
C TRP A 99 4.99 -14.95 -11.90
N LEU A 100 4.60 -14.85 -13.18
CA LEU A 100 3.74 -13.77 -13.67
C LEU A 100 2.40 -13.77 -12.94
N GLY A 101 1.83 -14.96 -12.69
CA GLY A 101 0.61 -15.11 -11.91
C GLY A 101 0.74 -14.56 -10.49
N LYS A 102 1.86 -14.83 -9.80
CA LYS A 102 2.11 -14.27 -8.46
C LYS A 102 2.25 -12.74 -8.49
N VAL A 103 2.96 -12.19 -9.49
CA VAL A 103 3.11 -10.73 -9.67
C VAL A 103 1.74 -10.08 -9.92
N LEU A 104 0.96 -10.60 -10.88
CA LEU A 104 -0.37 -10.08 -11.20
C LEU A 104 -1.34 -10.23 -10.04
N PHE A 105 -1.23 -11.30 -9.26
CA PHE A 105 -2.06 -11.48 -8.08
C PHE A 105 -1.73 -10.44 -7.00
N ILE A 106 -0.46 -10.09 -6.78
CA ILE A 106 -0.11 -9.01 -5.83
C ILE A 106 -0.74 -7.69 -6.29
N LEU A 107 -0.72 -7.40 -7.60
CA LEU A 107 -1.39 -6.22 -8.15
C LEU A 107 -2.91 -6.26 -7.92
N GLU A 108 -3.57 -7.38 -8.24
CA GLU A 108 -5.00 -7.58 -8.00
C GLU A 108 -5.35 -7.45 -6.52
N ALA A 109 -4.52 -7.98 -5.65
CA ALA A 109 -4.64 -7.88 -4.20
C ALA A 109 -4.51 -6.43 -3.72
N SER A 110 -3.57 -5.65 -4.25
CA SER A 110 -3.41 -4.22 -3.90
C SER A 110 -4.61 -3.40 -4.36
N LEU A 111 -5.13 -3.69 -5.57
CA LEU A 111 -6.35 -3.07 -6.10
C LEU A 111 -7.57 -3.42 -5.25
N ALA A 112 -7.76 -4.69 -4.89
CA ALA A 112 -8.86 -5.12 -4.04
C ALA A 112 -8.77 -4.48 -2.65
N TYR A 113 -7.56 -4.37 -2.09
CA TYR A 113 -7.31 -3.77 -0.79
C TYR A 113 -7.68 -2.28 -0.77
N ILE A 114 -7.18 -1.51 -1.75
CA ILE A 114 -7.44 -0.07 -1.80
C ILE A 114 -8.93 0.21 -2.00
N LEU A 115 -9.60 -0.56 -2.87
CA LEU A 115 -11.05 -0.44 -3.09
C LEU A 115 -11.84 -0.76 -1.81
N LEU A 116 -11.46 -1.82 -1.11
CA LEU A 116 -12.16 -2.25 0.10
C LEU A 116 -12.03 -1.21 1.23
N ILE A 117 -10.84 -0.65 1.44
CA ILE A 117 -10.64 0.41 2.43
C ILE A 117 -11.31 1.70 2.00
N CYS A 118 -11.22 2.09 0.73
CA CYS A 118 -11.86 3.31 0.25
C CYS A 118 -13.39 3.22 0.41
N ALA A 119 -13.99 2.09 0.04
CA ALA A 119 -15.43 1.89 0.17
C ALA A 119 -15.86 1.90 1.65
N SER A 120 -15.13 1.20 2.53
CA SER A 120 -15.46 1.19 3.96
C SER A 120 -15.24 2.54 4.64
N PHE A 121 -14.20 3.29 4.24
CA PHE A 121 -13.94 4.65 4.70
C PHE A 121 -15.01 5.66 4.27
N ALA A 122 -15.64 5.45 3.10
CA ALA A 122 -16.71 6.32 2.62
C ALA A 122 -17.91 6.32 3.55
N LEU A 123 -18.30 5.13 4.05
CA LEU A 123 -19.60 4.90 4.70
C LEU A 123 -19.90 5.87 5.87
N PRO A 124 -18.97 6.17 6.81
CA PRO A 124 -19.21 7.11 7.89
C PRO A 124 -19.31 8.58 7.45
N LEU A 125 -18.82 8.90 6.25
CA LEU A 125 -18.83 10.23 5.65
C LEU A 125 -20.08 10.45 4.78
N LEU A 126 -20.63 9.38 4.21
CA LEU A 126 -21.87 9.42 3.44
C LEU A 126 -22.99 10.04 4.28
N GLY A 127 -23.68 11.03 3.71
CA GLY A 127 -24.79 11.74 4.36
C GLY A 127 -24.38 12.82 5.36
N LYS A 128 -23.09 12.95 5.71
CA LYS A 128 -22.58 14.04 6.56
C LYS A 128 -21.91 15.15 5.77
N TYR A 129 -21.19 14.79 4.70
CA TYR A 129 -20.43 15.74 3.89
C TYR A 129 -20.75 15.57 2.41
N PRO A 130 -20.83 16.68 1.65
CA PRO A 130 -20.96 16.61 0.20
C PRO A 130 -19.63 16.14 -0.43
N PHE A 131 -19.75 15.46 -1.58
CA PHE A 131 -18.63 15.26 -2.49
C PHE A 131 -18.59 16.45 -3.44
N SER A 132 -17.58 17.30 -3.28
CA SER A 132 -17.37 18.47 -4.14
C SER A 132 -15.97 18.42 -4.75
N ASN A 133 -15.83 18.93 -5.97
CA ASN A 133 -14.50 19.14 -6.56
C ASN A 133 -13.93 20.53 -6.25
N GLN A 134 -14.50 21.22 -5.26
CA GLN A 134 -14.01 22.50 -4.75
C GLN A 134 -13.53 22.32 -3.31
N TRP A 135 -12.43 22.99 -2.98
CA TRP A 135 -11.93 23.07 -1.61
C TRP A 135 -12.92 23.82 -0.73
N SER A 136 -13.16 23.29 0.46
CA SER A 136 -13.98 23.95 1.47
C SER A 136 -13.26 25.17 2.05
N ALA A 137 -14.04 26.11 2.57
CA ALA A 137 -13.49 27.22 3.37
C ALA A 137 -12.70 26.70 4.59
N ALA A 138 -13.08 25.55 5.13
CA ALA A 138 -12.37 24.90 6.24
C ALA A 138 -10.96 24.43 5.84
N ALA A 139 -10.81 23.85 4.64
CA ALA A 139 -9.52 23.44 4.10
C ALA A 139 -8.63 24.64 3.76
N LEU A 140 -9.19 25.70 3.16
CA LEU A 140 -8.45 26.91 2.80
C LEU A 140 -7.94 27.69 4.01
N ALA A 141 -8.66 27.65 5.13
CA ALA A 141 -8.27 28.32 6.36
C ALA A 141 -7.27 27.54 7.23
N ASP A 142 -6.86 26.35 6.80
CA ASP A 142 -5.83 25.48 7.41
C ASP A 142 -5.96 25.30 8.94
N PHE A 143 -7.14 24.83 9.39
CA PHE A 143 -7.41 24.52 10.80
C PHE A 143 -6.77 23.21 11.28
N GLY A 144 -5.48 23.00 10.99
CA GLY A 144 -4.74 21.79 11.38
C GLY A 144 -5.06 20.56 10.52
N ILE A 145 -5.70 20.75 9.37
CA ILE A 145 -5.89 19.71 8.35
C ILE A 145 -4.64 19.62 7.46
N SER A 146 -3.81 20.68 7.37
CA SER A 146 -2.50 20.69 6.71
C SER A 146 -2.55 20.21 5.25
N LEU A 147 -3.55 20.65 4.49
CA LEU A 147 -3.76 20.28 3.08
C LEU A 147 -3.02 21.19 2.09
N GLY A 148 -2.12 22.06 2.56
CA GLY A 148 -1.50 23.13 1.77
C GLY A 148 -0.90 22.66 0.44
N TYR A 149 -0.20 21.51 0.42
CA TYR A 149 0.36 20.97 -0.82
C TYR A 149 -0.73 20.54 -1.81
N SER A 150 -1.78 19.85 -1.33
CA SER A 150 -2.89 19.42 -2.20
C SER A 150 -3.65 20.61 -2.78
N ILE A 151 -3.89 21.65 -1.97
CA ILE A 151 -4.61 22.86 -2.38
C ILE A 151 -3.87 23.58 -3.51
N ASN A 152 -2.55 23.63 -3.45
CA ASN A 152 -1.71 24.32 -4.44
C ASN A 152 -1.50 23.54 -5.75
N ASN A 153 -1.78 22.23 -5.77
CA ASN A 153 -1.43 21.35 -6.89
C ASN A 153 -2.63 20.76 -7.63
N GLY A 154 -3.85 21.17 -7.30
CA GLY A 154 -5.03 20.73 -8.05
C GLY A 154 -6.33 20.80 -7.28
N THR A 155 -7.32 20.08 -7.80
CA THR A 155 -8.63 19.95 -7.16
C THR A 155 -8.63 18.83 -6.09
N PRO A 156 -9.61 18.79 -5.18
CA PRO A 156 -9.74 17.70 -4.20
C PRO A 156 -9.82 16.31 -4.84
N LEU A 157 -10.50 16.19 -6.00
CA LEU A 157 -10.58 14.92 -6.71
C LEU A 157 -9.20 14.49 -7.24
N GLU A 158 -8.45 15.40 -7.84
CA GLU A 158 -7.10 15.15 -8.33
C GLU A 158 -6.19 14.73 -7.18
N ALA A 159 -6.14 15.50 -6.10
CA ALA A 159 -5.35 15.18 -4.92
C ALA A 159 -5.70 13.80 -4.32
N CYS A 160 -6.98 13.46 -4.26
CA CYS A 160 -7.44 12.13 -3.83
C CYS A 160 -6.92 11.03 -4.76
N LEU A 161 -7.08 11.19 -6.08
CA LEU A 161 -6.60 10.21 -7.06
C LEU A 161 -5.08 10.03 -7.02
N HIS A 162 -4.32 11.12 -6.96
CA HIS A 162 -2.85 11.06 -6.85
C HIS A 162 -2.43 10.34 -5.56
N THR A 163 -3.11 10.61 -4.44
CA THR A 163 -2.87 9.89 -3.17
C THR A 163 -3.11 8.40 -3.33
N LEU A 164 -4.26 8.00 -3.88
CA LEU A 164 -4.62 6.59 -4.05
C LEU A 164 -3.69 5.86 -5.03
N LEU A 165 -3.31 6.50 -6.13
CA LEU A 165 -2.39 5.93 -7.11
C LEU A 165 -1.00 5.72 -6.52
N LEU A 166 -0.51 6.67 -5.71
CA LEU A 166 0.78 6.55 -5.04
C LEU A 166 0.77 5.43 -3.99
N LEU A 167 -0.31 5.31 -3.21
CA LEU A 167 -0.51 4.21 -2.25
C LEU A 167 -0.58 2.85 -2.94
N LEU A 168 -1.36 2.74 -4.03
CA LEU A 168 -1.45 1.52 -4.83
C LEU A 168 -0.07 1.07 -5.32
N THR A 169 0.70 2.02 -5.86
CA THR A 169 2.04 1.76 -6.39
C THR A 169 3.01 1.35 -5.28
N GLY A 170 2.99 2.05 -4.14
CA GLY A 170 3.81 1.72 -2.97
C GLY A 170 3.48 0.34 -2.39
N TRP A 171 2.20 0.01 -2.20
CA TRP A 171 1.77 -1.30 -1.69
C TRP A 171 2.10 -2.44 -2.65
N PHE A 172 1.95 -2.21 -3.96
CA PHE A 172 2.38 -3.17 -4.96
C PHE A 172 3.90 -3.40 -4.90
N ALA A 173 4.70 -2.33 -4.82
CA ALA A 173 6.16 -2.42 -4.71
C ALA A 173 6.62 -3.15 -3.43
N ILE A 174 6.00 -2.85 -2.29
CA ILE A 174 6.25 -3.56 -1.02
C ILE A 174 5.87 -5.04 -1.15
N GLY A 175 4.72 -5.34 -1.76
CA GLY A 175 4.29 -6.72 -2.01
C GLY A 175 5.28 -7.50 -2.89
N LEU A 176 5.86 -6.87 -3.90
CA LEU A 176 6.94 -7.46 -4.70
C LEU A 176 8.21 -7.68 -3.87
N GLY A 177 8.54 -6.77 -2.96
CA GLY A 177 9.65 -6.95 -2.02
C GLY A 177 9.46 -8.18 -1.12
N ILE A 178 8.24 -8.34 -0.56
CA ILE A 178 7.86 -9.52 0.22
C ILE A 178 8.01 -10.78 -0.62
N LEU A 179 7.49 -10.80 -1.85
CA LEU A 179 7.62 -11.93 -2.78
C LEU A 179 9.09 -12.33 -3.01
N VAL A 180 10.00 -11.36 -3.19
CA VAL A 180 11.44 -11.65 -3.34
C VAL A 180 12.00 -12.36 -2.11
N ILE A 181 11.69 -11.87 -0.91
CA ILE A 181 12.16 -12.46 0.34
C ILE A 181 11.59 -13.86 0.57
N GLU A 182 10.32 -14.06 0.27
CA GLU A 182 9.68 -15.38 0.37
C GLU A 182 10.27 -16.37 -0.65
N LEU A 183 10.59 -15.90 -1.86
CA LEU A 183 11.30 -16.69 -2.88
C LEU A 183 12.71 -17.12 -2.42
N LEU A 184 13.43 -16.24 -1.71
CA LEU A 184 14.77 -16.50 -1.18
C LEU A 184 14.78 -17.40 0.05
N SER A 185 13.84 -17.17 0.98
CA SER A 185 13.81 -17.83 2.28
C SER A 185 13.04 -19.14 2.29
N HIS A 186 12.28 -19.43 1.22
CA HIS A 186 11.41 -20.59 1.09
C HIS A 186 10.34 -20.69 2.18
N ARG A 187 10.03 -19.58 2.86
CA ARG A 187 9.06 -19.50 3.95
C ARG A 187 8.29 -18.19 3.84
N ASN A 188 7.07 -18.16 4.36
CA ASN A 188 6.21 -16.96 4.37
C ASN A 188 6.60 -15.95 5.47
N TRP A 189 6.94 -16.44 6.68
CA TRP A 189 7.21 -15.56 7.83
C TRP A 189 8.35 -14.55 7.63
N PRO A 190 9.44 -14.84 6.89
CA PRO A 190 10.50 -13.85 6.66
C PRO A 190 10.01 -12.71 5.77
N GLY A 191 9.13 -12.99 4.80
CA GLY A 191 8.49 -11.96 3.96
C GLY A 191 7.67 -10.99 4.81
N PHE A 192 6.82 -11.54 5.70
CA PHE A 192 6.08 -10.74 6.67
C PHE A 192 6.99 -9.84 7.51
N LEU A 193 8.02 -10.42 8.16
CA LEU A 193 8.90 -9.65 9.05
C LEU A 193 9.67 -8.57 8.31
N VAL A 194 10.19 -8.86 7.11
CA VAL A 194 10.88 -7.85 6.31
C VAL A 194 9.93 -6.73 5.93
N GLY A 195 8.69 -7.03 5.53
CA GLY A 195 7.68 -6.02 5.27
C GLY A 195 7.44 -5.12 6.49
N VAL A 196 7.25 -5.71 7.67
CA VAL A 196 7.03 -4.96 8.93
C VAL A 196 8.24 -4.08 9.27
N VAL A 197 9.46 -4.64 9.22
CA VAL A 197 10.70 -3.89 9.48
C VAL A 197 10.85 -2.73 8.51
N LEU A 198 10.56 -2.94 7.23
CA LEU A 198 10.65 -1.92 6.18
C LEU A 198 9.73 -0.72 6.49
N ILE A 199 8.49 -0.98 6.90
CA ILE A 199 7.55 0.07 7.33
C ILE A 199 8.02 0.77 8.61
N VAL A 200 8.42 0.03 9.65
CA VAL A 200 8.84 0.63 10.92
C VAL A 200 10.09 1.48 10.73
N CYS A 201 11.10 0.98 10.02
CA CYS A 201 12.33 1.70 9.71
C CYS A 201 12.08 2.93 8.84
N SER A 202 11.06 2.92 7.99
CA SER A 202 10.75 4.09 7.15
C SER A 202 10.42 5.34 7.95
N LYS A 203 9.79 5.18 9.13
CA LYS A 203 9.48 6.26 10.06
C LYS A 203 10.62 6.61 11.02
N LEU A 204 11.64 5.77 11.14
CA LEU A 204 12.80 6.00 12.02
C LEU A 204 13.87 6.93 11.40
N GLY A 205 13.68 7.38 10.16
CA GLY A 205 14.62 8.24 9.41
C GLY A 205 14.76 9.68 9.91
N SER A 206 14.86 9.90 11.22
CA SER A 206 15.15 11.18 11.87
C SER A 206 16.21 10.95 12.96
N VAL A 207 17.49 10.87 12.58
CA VAL A 207 18.60 10.75 13.54
C VAL A 207 19.40 12.06 13.67
N SER A 208 19.01 13.14 12.99
CA SER A 208 19.77 14.42 13.04
C SER A 208 18.94 15.69 13.28
N GLY A 209 17.73 15.59 13.85
CA GLY A 209 16.98 16.76 14.32
C GLY A 209 16.45 17.72 13.24
N GLY A 210 16.55 17.33 11.96
CA GLY A 210 15.85 18.00 10.87
C GLY A 210 14.34 17.66 10.83
N PRO A 211 13.58 18.23 9.88
CA PRO A 211 12.22 17.76 9.60
C PRO A 211 12.21 16.23 9.48
N ILE A 212 11.09 15.59 9.86
CA ILE A 212 10.84 14.19 9.49
C ILE A 212 11.14 14.06 7.97
N GLY A 213 11.61 12.93 7.47
CA GLY A 213 12.02 12.85 6.04
C GLY A 213 13.45 13.30 5.73
N GLY A 214 14.22 13.83 6.69
CA GLY A 214 15.64 14.15 6.51
C GLY A 214 15.88 15.37 5.61
N SER A 215 17.11 15.87 5.59
CA SER A 215 17.54 16.95 4.70
C SER A 215 18.66 16.47 3.79
N GLY A 216 18.71 16.97 2.55
CA GLY A 216 19.72 16.57 1.57
C GLY A 216 19.40 15.28 0.82
N ILE A 217 20.42 14.66 0.22
CA ILE A 217 20.28 13.52 -0.71
C ILE A 217 19.66 12.29 -0.03
N GLU A 218 19.89 12.10 1.27
CA GLU A 218 19.37 10.96 2.03
C GLU A 218 17.84 10.89 2.01
N SER A 219 17.17 12.06 1.95
CA SER A 219 15.71 12.15 1.88
C SER A 219 15.14 11.37 0.69
N PHE A 220 15.85 11.31 -0.45
CA PHE A 220 15.45 10.60 -1.67
C PHE A 220 15.48 9.07 -1.56
N PHE A 221 16.07 8.54 -0.49
CA PHE A 221 16.10 7.09 -0.24
C PHE A 221 15.12 6.67 0.86
N LEU A 222 14.53 7.64 1.58
CA LEU A 222 13.62 7.35 2.68
C LEU A 222 12.21 7.09 2.14
N MET A 223 11.74 5.84 2.30
CA MET A 223 10.40 5.43 1.86
C MET A 223 9.27 6.29 2.46
N GLN A 224 9.47 6.91 3.64
CA GLN A 224 8.49 7.83 4.22
C GLN A 224 8.12 9.00 3.29
N ASN A 225 9.06 9.46 2.48
CA ASN A 225 8.88 10.60 1.59
C ASN A 225 8.19 10.25 0.26
N HIS A 226 8.00 8.96 -0.02
CA HIS A 226 7.55 8.47 -1.32
C HIS A 226 6.17 7.82 -1.31
N LEU A 227 5.62 7.47 -0.14
CA LEU A 227 4.28 6.87 -0.02
C LEU A 227 3.20 7.93 0.29
N GLU A 228 3.60 9.14 0.69
CA GLU A 228 2.70 10.25 1.00
C GLU A 228 2.57 11.21 -0.19
N PHE A 229 1.34 11.57 -0.58
CA PHE A 229 1.09 12.66 -1.53
C PHE A 229 1.12 14.03 -0.84
N THR A 230 0.43 14.14 0.29
CA THR A 230 0.35 15.36 1.12
C THR A 230 0.90 15.07 2.52
N PRO A 231 2.15 15.44 2.82
CA PRO A 231 2.70 15.26 4.15
C PRO A 231 2.02 16.23 5.13
N LEU A 232 1.19 15.73 6.03
CA LEU A 232 0.39 16.59 6.93
C LEU A 232 1.19 17.34 8.01
N TRP A 233 2.48 17.01 8.14
CA TRP A 233 3.39 17.56 9.14
C TRP A 233 4.23 18.71 8.59
N ALA A 234 4.22 18.91 7.27
CA ALA A 234 4.79 20.08 6.61
C ALA A 234 3.86 20.49 5.45
N PRO A 235 3.35 21.74 5.39
CA PRO A 235 2.41 22.17 4.36
C PRO A 235 2.98 22.09 2.93
N MET A 236 4.28 21.79 2.80
CA MET A 236 4.96 21.53 1.54
C MET A 236 5.66 20.18 1.58
N ARG A 237 5.61 19.49 0.44
CA ARG A 237 6.30 18.23 0.23
C ARG A 237 7.81 18.48 0.12
N VAL A 238 8.60 17.70 0.86
CA VAL A 238 10.07 17.82 0.86
C VAL A 238 10.67 17.41 -0.48
N ILE A 239 10.07 16.42 -1.14
CA ILE A 239 10.53 15.85 -2.42
C ILE A 239 9.42 16.00 -3.45
N PRO A 240 9.69 16.49 -4.68
CA PRO A 240 8.67 16.55 -5.72
C PRO A 240 8.06 15.17 -6.02
N GLU A 241 6.76 15.16 -6.36
CA GLU A 241 6.00 13.92 -6.61
C GLU A 241 6.65 13.02 -7.69
N SER A 242 7.23 13.63 -8.73
CA SER A 242 7.90 12.92 -9.82
C SER A 242 9.03 11.99 -9.36
N TYR A 243 9.76 12.37 -8.31
CA TYR A 243 10.82 11.52 -7.74
C TYR A 243 10.26 10.32 -7.00
N SER A 244 9.05 10.42 -6.44
CA SER A 244 8.37 9.28 -5.81
C SER A 244 7.91 8.27 -6.83
N TRP A 245 7.40 8.72 -7.97
CA TRP A 245 7.13 7.85 -9.11
C TRP A 245 8.39 7.13 -9.58
N LEU A 246 9.49 7.87 -9.75
CA LEU A 246 10.78 7.31 -10.13
C LEU A 246 11.29 6.28 -9.12
N PHE A 247 11.23 6.60 -7.82
CA PHE A 247 11.63 5.72 -6.72
C PHE A 247 10.87 4.39 -6.80
N TRP A 248 9.54 4.43 -6.91
CA TRP A 248 8.73 3.21 -6.96
C TRP A 248 8.93 2.42 -8.25
N PHE A 249 9.06 3.07 -9.41
CA PHE A 249 9.30 2.35 -10.66
C PHE A 249 10.66 1.66 -10.68
N ILE A 250 11.70 2.30 -10.14
CA ILE A 250 13.01 1.67 -9.97
C ILE A 250 12.89 0.46 -9.02
N TRP A 251 12.23 0.63 -7.88
CA TRP A 251 12.01 -0.46 -6.92
C TRP A 251 11.27 -1.64 -7.56
N ILE A 252 10.16 -1.38 -8.26
CA ILE A 252 9.37 -2.39 -8.96
C ILE A 252 10.24 -3.11 -10.00
N ALA A 253 10.99 -2.37 -10.82
CA ALA A 253 11.86 -2.95 -11.85
C ALA A 253 12.92 -3.88 -11.24
N ILE A 254 13.56 -3.46 -10.14
CA ILE A 254 14.53 -4.27 -9.40
C ILE A 254 13.87 -5.53 -8.84
N CYS A 255 12.73 -5.42 -8.15
CA CYS A 255 12.05 -6.58 -7.57
C CYS A 255 11.57 -7.56 -8.64
N LEU A 256 11.08 -7.09 -9.79
CA LEU A 256 10.69 -7.95 -10.90
C LEU A 256 11.91 -8.67 -11.49
N ALA A 257 13.02 -7.98 -11.73
CA ALA A 257 14.25 -8.59 -12.25
C ALA A 257 14.80 -9.64 -11.27
N VAL A 258 14.93 -9.30 -9.99
CA VAL A 258 15.46 -10.17 -8.95
C VAL A 258 14.56 -11.39 -8.74
N SER A 259 13.24 -11.20 -8.59
CA SER A 259 12.30 -12.31 -8.43
C SER A 259 12.29 -13.25 -9.65
N ARG A 260 12.43 -12.70 -10.86
CA ARG A 260 12.53 -13.49 -12.10
C ARG A 260 13.79 -14.35 -12.12
N VAL A 261 14.95 -13.78 -11.76
CA VAL A 261 16.23 -14.50 -11.69
C VAL A 261 16.15 -15.63 -10.67
N ILE A 262 15.63 -15.35 -9.47
CA ILE A 262 15.47 -16.37 -8.41
C ILE A 262 14.53 -17.48 -8.89
N ASN A 263 13.37 -17.13 -9.47
CA ASN A 263 12.39 -18.09 -9.98
C ASN A 263 12.97 -19.02 -11.04
N ASN A 264 13.82 -18.52 -11.94
CA ASN A 264 14.43 -19.34 -12.98
C ASN A 264 15.48 -20.30 -12.42
N ARG A 265 16.24 -19.88 -11.40
CA ARG A 265 17.28 -20.69 -10.76
C ARG A 265 16.74 -21.70 -9.73
N ARG A 266 15.47 -21.53 -9.31
CA ARG A 266 14.88 -22.34 -8.25
C ARG A 266 14.51 -23.75 -8.71
N ASN A 267 14.85 -24.75 -7.90
CA ASN A 267 14.29 -26.08 -7.98
C ASN A 267 13.01 -26.15 -7.13
N PHE A 268 11.87 -26.34 -7.79
CA PHE A 268 10.57 -26.44 -7.12
C PHE A 268 10.20 -27.87 -6.72
N TYR A 269 11.00 -28.85 -7.13
CA TYR A 269 10.84 -30.25 -6.78
C TYR A 269 11.70 -30.56 -5.57
N THR A 270 11.10 -30.55 -4.39
CA THR A 270 11.65 -31.28 -3.26
C THR A 270 11.37 -32.76 -3.49
N VAL A 271 12.35 -33.50 -3.98
CA VAL A 271 12.36 -34.95 -3.76
C VAL A 271 12.60 -35.10 -2.26
N HIS A 272 11.54 -35.34 -1.50
CA HIS A 272 11.69 -35.91 -0.16
C HIS A 272 12.25 -37.32 -0.36
N HIS A 273 13.58 -37.45 -0.41
CA HIS A 273 14.22 -38.64 0.10
C HIS A 273 14.08 -38.57 1.61
N ASN A 274 12.97 -39.11 2.11
CA ASN A 274 12.97 -39.65 3.45
C ASN A 274 13.82 -40.92 3.36
N GLU A 275 15.13 -40.76 3.57
CA GLU A 275 15.97 -41.88 3.97
C GLU A 275 15.66 -42.17 5.44
N GLU A 276 15.05 -43.35 5.62
CA GLU A 276 14.97 -44.20 6.82
C GLU A 276 14.23 -43.68 8.08
#